data_AF-A0A195DVH6-F1
#
_entry.id   AF-A0A195DVH6-F1
#
_cell.length_a   1.000
_cell.length_b   1.000
_cell.length_c   1.000
_cell.angle_alpha   90.00
_cell.angle_beta   90.00
_cell.angle_gamma   90.00
#
_symmetry.space_group_name_H-M   'P 1'
#
loop_
_entity.id
_entity.type
_entity.pdbx_description
1 polymer ?
#
loop_
_entity_poly.entity_id
_entity_poly.type
_entity_poly.pdbx_seq_one_letter_code
_entity_poly.pdbx_strand_id
1 'polypeptide(L)'
;MSSLFVTNIPDNVKFILQLGQRFNLKYTIRKDSIPILHKIQYSNPNNLNNNLIKKGIEKFQKFVSNHPDLLITRADKGNTTVLLDLNDYNSKMHEILSDHDTYIIINKNPINKIMTEIRTLLTNWKTKGYISIGYHIRIIVRCINSPFINFATFLKDIIEGSIDNNFGYIKNSFELVKRINGMPIEQDYKIVSFDIRSMYTNIQNDDDIILTTKKDQIETILCTFNSYHERIQFTVEYSDDGGISFLDVKLMIDNEMIIFDNYKKITNSGRYLNFNSNHPIKQKKGVVIEQLDRILFLAHLKFHERNIYSLTNTFLNNGYPLEFLFSTINNRIKAFL
;
A
#
# COMPACT_ATOMS: atom_id res chain seq x y z
N MET A 1 -27.82 -28.82 32.97
CA MET A 1 -27.64 -28.06 31.73
C MET A 1 -26.26 -27.44 31.75
N SER A 2 -25.28 -28.23 31.32
CA SER A 2 -23.85 -27.91 31.35
C SER A 2 -23.40 -27.39 29.99
N SER A 3 -22.67 -26.28 30.04
CA SER A 3 -21.98 -25.62 28.93
C SER A 3 -21.03 -26.58 28.19
N LEU A 4 -21.25 -26.78 26.90
CA LEU A 4 -20.27 -27.40 26.01
C LEU A 4 -19.11 -26.42 25.76
N PHE A 5 -18.11 -26.48 26.63
CA PHE A 5 -16.76 -26.09 26.26
C PHE A 5 -16.19 -27.19 25.34
N VAL A 6 -15.91 -26.84 24.09
CA VAL A 6 -15.13 -27.70 23.18
C VAL A 6 -13.67 -27.60 23.59
N THR A 7 -13.27 -28.37 24.60
CA THR A 7 -11.87 -28.55 25.03
C THR A 7 -11.30 -29.81 24.37
N ASN A 8 -11.13 -29.80 23.05
CA ASN A 8 -10.27 -30.79 22.40
C ASN A 8 -9.63 -30.19 21.15
N ILE A 9 -8.57 -29.41 21.40
CA ILE A 9 -7.62 -28.98 20.39
C ILE A 9 -6.90 -30.23 19.89
N PRO A 10 -7.00 -30.56 18.59
CA PRO A 10 -6.32 -31.72 18.02
C PRO A 10 -4.81 -31.69 18.32
N ASP A 11 -4.23 -32.81 18.74
CA ASP A 11 -2.85 -32.85 19.25
C ASP A 11 -1.80 -32.42 18.20
N ASN A 12 -2.13 -32.54 16.92
CA ASN A 12 -1.31 -31.97 15.85
C ASN A 12 -1.22 -30.43 15.94
N VAL A 13 -2.31 -29.73 16.28
CA VAL A 13 -2.31 -28.25 16.45
C VAL A 13 -1.46 -27.83 17.65
N LYS A 14 -1.47 -28.59 18.76
CA LYS A 14 -0.61 -28.31 19.92
C LYS A 14 0.88 -28.43 19.60
N PHE A 15 1.25 -29.44 18.81
CA PHE A 15 2.64 -29.67 18.40
C PHE A 15 3.20 -28.55 17.51
N ILE A 16 2.36 -27.99 16.63
CA ILE A 16 2.72 -26.89 15.71
C ILE A 16 3.10 -25.61 16.49
N LEU A 17 2.42 -25.35 17.61
CA LEU A 17 2.66 -24.17 18.44
C LEU A 17 4.05 -24.16 19.11
N GLN A 18 4.64 -25.32 19.40
CA GLN A 18 5.93 -25.38 20.09
C GLN A 18 7.13 -25.04 19.18
N LEU A 19 7.00 -25.15 17.86
CA LEU A 19 8.11 -25.00 16.91
C LEU A 19 8.45 -23.54 16.60
N GLY A 20 7.46 -22.64 16.61
CA GLY A 20 7.66 -21.21 16.30
C GLY A 20 8.64 -20.50 17.24
N GLN A 21 8.81 -20.97 18.48
CA GLN A 21 9.69 -20.34 19.47
C GLN A 21 11.19 -20.46 19.15
N ARG A 22 11.62 -21.47 18.39
CA ARG A 22 13.04 -21.74 18.12
C ARG A 22 13.68 -20.87 17.02
N PHE A 23 12.90 -20.25 16.14
CA PHE A 23 13.42 -19.55 14.96
C PHE A 23 13.86 -18.08 15.20
N ASN A 24 13.52 -17.47 16.33
CA ASN A 24 13.67 -16.02 16.54
C ASN A 24 15.10 -15.55 16.90
N LEU A 25 15.98 -16.43 17.43
CA LEU A 25 17.29 -16.03 17.99
C LEU A 25 18.38 -15.67 16.95
N LYS A 26 18.40 -16.32 15.78
CA LYS A 26 19.48 -16.12 14.78
C LYS A 26 19.36 -14.81 14.00
N TYR A 27 18.20 -14.18 13.98
CA TYR A 27 17.94 -12.98 13.18
C TYR A 27 18.43 -11.69 13.86
N THR A 28 18.37 -11.63 15.18
CA THR A 28 18.70 -10.43 15.98
C THR A 28 20.17 -10.00 15.84
N ILE A 29 21.12 -10.95 15.82
CA ILE A 29 22.57 -10.67 15.84
C ILE A 29 23.06 -9.89 14.59
N ARG A 30 22.41 -10.03 13.44
CA ARG A 30 22.82 -9.35 12.19
C ARG A 30 22.32 -7.89 12.08
N LYS A 31 21.32 -7.50 12.86
CA LYS A 31 20.61 -6.23 12.72
C LYS A 31 21.37 -5.06 13.35
N ASP A 32 22.11 -5.30 14.42
CA ASP A 32 22.60 -4.22 15.29
C ASP A 32 23.93 -3.57 14.82
N SER A 33 24.63 -4.16 13.85
CA SER A 33 26.00 -3.75 13.49
C SER A 33 26.12 -2.71 12.35
N ILE A 34 25.10 -2.53 11.51
CA ILE A 34 25.19 -1.71 10.28
C ILE A 34 24.95 -0.20 10.48
N PRO A 35 23.97 0.26 11.29
CA PRO A 35 23.61 1.69 11.38
C PRO A 35 24.69 2.59 12.00
N ILE A 36 25.58 2.00 12.82
CA ILE A 36 26.68 2.71 13.49
C ILE A 36 27.68 3.28 12.46
N LEU A 37 27.83 2.64 11.30
CA LEU A 37 28.80 3.02 10.28
C LEU A 37 28.36 4.23 9.44
N HIS A 38 27.05 4.55 9.40
CA HIS A 38 26.49 5.55 8.46
C HIS A 38 26.40 6.97 9.03
N LYS A 39 26.44 7.14 10.35
CA LYS A 39 26.16 8.42 11.04
C LYS A 39 27.31 9.44 11.01
N ILE A 40 28.44 9.10 10.40
CA ILE A 40 29.69 9.87 10.49
C ILE A 40 29.78 11.02 9.45
N GLN A 41 28.85 11.16 8.48
CA GLN A 41 29.20 11.87 7.22
C GLN A 41 28.58 13.26 6.84
N TYR A 42 27.51 13.86 7.41
CA TYR A 42 26.94 15.10 6.79
C TYR A 42 26.25 16.17 7.69
N SER A 43 26.45 17.48 7.37
CA SER A 43 25.75 18.68 7.97
C SER A 43 25.78 20.00 7.11
N ASN A 44 24.67 20.79 7.08
CA ASN A 44 24.42 22.28 6.86
C ASN A 44 24.41 22.97 5.43
N PRO A 45 24.01 24.28 5.16
CA PRO A 45 22.96 25.29 5.63
C PRO A 45 22.34 26.37 4.57
N ASN A 46 21.30 27.18 4.96
CA ASN A 46 20.90 28.66 4.73
C ASN A 46 20.47 29.47 3.41
N ASN A 47 19.71 30.60 3.64
CA ASN A 47 18.96 31.68 2.87
C ASN A 47 19.71 32.82 2.05
N LEU A 48 19.10 33.53 1.03
CA LEU A 48 19.38 34.97 0.57
C LEU A 48 18.50 35.64 -0.61
N ASN A 49 18.02 36.91 -0.42
CA ASN A 49 17.73 38.13 -1.29
C ASN A 49 16.61 38.33 -2.41
N ASN A 50 15.73 39.38 -2.28
CA ASN A 50 14.50 39.65 -3.11
C ASN A 50 14.45 40.86 -4.11
N ASN A 51 15.26 41.93 -4.00
CA ASN A 51 15.04 43.19 -4.79
C ASN A 51 15.50 43.16 -6.27
N LEU A 52 16.45 42.30 -6.63
CA LEU A 52 16.97 42.16 -8.00
C LEU A 52 15.95 41.51 -8.94
N ILE A 53 15.10 40.64 -8.39
CA ILE A 53 14.10 39.87 -9.13
C ILE A 53 13.09 40.80 -9.82
N LYS A 54 12.68 41.88 -9.15
CA LYS A 54 11.64 42.80 -9.65
C LYS A 54 12.05 43.54 -10.93
N LYS A 55 13.28 44.06 -11.00
CA LYS A 55 13.81 44.73 -12.21
C LYS A 55 14.02 43.77 -13.39
N GLY A 56 14.26 42.49 -13.12
CA GLY A 56 14.38 41.47 -14.16
C GLY A 56 13.07 41.21 -14.90
N ILE A 57 11.95 41.21 -14.17
CA ILE A 57 10.62 40.90 -14.72
C ILE A 57 10.15 41.96 -15.74
N GLU A 58 10.37 43.25 -15.49
CA GLU A 58 9.94 44.34 -16.39
C GLU A 58 10.65 44.28 -17.76
N LYS A 59 11.95 43.96 -17.77
CA LYS A 59 12.71 43.79 -19.02
C LYS A 59 12.24 42.56 -19.81
N PHE A 60 11.92 41.47 -19.11
CA PHE A 60 11.45 40.25 -19.73
C PHE A 60 10.11 40.44 -20.43
N GLN A 61 9.15 41.12 -19.81
CA GLN A 61 7.83 41.37 -20.41
C GLN A 61 7.91 42.14 -21.74
N LYS A 62 8.84 43.09 -21.85
CA LYS A 62 9.06 43.86 -23.08
C LYS A 62 9.70 43.01 -24.19
N PHE A 63 10.58 42.06 -23.83
CA PHE A 63 11.18 41.12 -24.78
C PHE A 63 10.13 40.19 -25.38
N VAL A 64 9.29 39.57 -24.54
CA VAL A 64 8.23 38.64 -24.99
C VAL A 64 7.26 39.29 -25.98
N SER A 65 6.90 40.55 -25.73
CA SER A 65 5.95 41.28 -26.57
C SER A 65 6.46 41.51 -28.00
N ASN A 66 7.78 41.46 -28.22
CA ASN A 66 8.41 41.68 -29.53
C ASN A 66 8.73 40.38 -30.29
N HIS A 67 8.47 39.20 -29.70
CA HIS A 67 8.82 37.89 -30.25
C HIS A 67 7.60 36.94 -30.22
N PRO A 68 6.65 37.07 -31.17
CA PRO A 68 5.42 36.25 -31.21
C PRO A 68 5.68 34.78 -31.62
N ASP A 69 6.86 34.51 -32.17
CA ASP A 69 7.41 33.20 -32.48
C ASP A 69 7.77 32.38 -31.24
N LEU A 70 7.76 32.99 -30.04
CA LEU A 70 8.04 32.33 -28.79
C LEU A 70 6.76 31.99 -28.02
N LEU A 71 6.56 30.70 -27.75
CA LEU A 71 5.52 30.19 -26.87
C LEU A 71 6.03 30.11 -25.43
N ILE A 72 5.48 30.95 -24.56
CA ILE A 72 5.68 30.84 -23.11
C ILE A 72 4.52 30.05 -22.53
N THR A 73 4.82 28.88 -21.99
CA THR A 73 3.84 28.06 -21.30
C THR A 73 4.43 27.50 -20.01
N ARG A 74 3.57 27.05 -19.11
CA ARG A 74 4.03 26.30 -17.95
C ARG A 74 4.41 24.91 -18.40
N ALA A 75 5.54 24.41 -17.92
CA ALA A 75 5.85 23.00 -18.05
C ALA A 75 4.73 22.18 -17.39
N ASP A 76 4.36 21.07 -18.03
CA ASP A 76 3.44 20.10 -17.46
C ASP A 76 3.92 19.58 -16.09
N LYS A 77 5.25 19.59 -15.85
CA LYS A 77 5.89 19.12 -14.61
C LYS A 77 7.00 20.05 -14.14
N GLY A 78 7.08 20.28 -12.83
CA GLY A 78 8.20 20.98 -12.17
C GLY A 78 7.99 22.45 -11.81
N ASN A 79 6.77 22.99 -11.88
CA ASN A 79 6.46 24.41 -11.59
C ASN A 79 7.42 25.41 -12.28
N THR A 80 7.89 25.05 -13.47
CA THR A 80 8.84 25.83 -14.26
C THR A 80 8.12 26.41 -15.47
N THR A 81 8.58 27.58 -15.93
CA THR A 81 8.10 28.21 -17.16
C THR A 81 9.04 27.84 -18.30
N VAL A 82 8.48 27.38 -19.42
CA VAL A 82 9.24 26.99 -20.61
C VAL A 82 8.99 28.00 -21.70
N LEU A 83 10.06 28.41 -22.37
CA LEU A 83 10.06 29.23 -23.56
C LEU A 83 10.38 28.31 -24.74
N LEU A 84 9.44 28.14 -25.66
CA LEU A 84 9.57 27.28 -26.84
C LEU A 84 9.52 28.13 -28.11
N ASP A 85 10.34 27.81 -29.10
CA ASP A 85 10.12 28.31 -30.46
C ASP A 85 8.92 27.59 -31.07
N LEU A 86 7.94 28.36 -31.54
CA LEU A 86 6.67 27.84 -32.03
C LEU A 86 6.83 27.04 -33.33
N ASN A 87 7.78 27.44 -34.19
CA ASN A 87 8.01 26.78 -35.47
C ASN A 87 8.68 25.42 -35.27
N ASP A 88 9.68 25.36 -34.40
CA ASP A 88 10.32 24.11 -34.01
C ASP A 88 9.35 23.17 -33.29
N TYR A 89 8.52 23.71 -32.41
CA TYR A 89 7.48 22.95 -31.71
C TYR A 89 6.50 22.31 -32.69
N ASN A 90 5.94 23.10 -33.60
CA ASN A 90 4.98 22.61 -34.59
C ASN A 90 5.62 21.58 -35.53
N SER A 91 6.86 21.79 -35.95
CA SER A 91 7.58 20.86 -36.82
C SER A 91 7.77 19.49 -36.16
N LYS A 92 8.24 19.48 -34.91
CA LYS A 92 8.39 18.23 -34.12
C LYS A 92 7.06 17.54 -33.83
N MET A 93 6.02 18.33 -33.53
CA MET A 93 4.67 17.78 -33.33
C MET A 93 4.15 17.10 -34.59
N HIS A 94 4.34 17.72 -35.75
CA HIS A 94 3.97 17.12 -37.03
C HIS A 94 4.79 15.86 -37.33
N GLU A 95 6.09 15.85 -37.04
CA GLU A 95 6.94 14.66 -37.19
C GLU A 95 6.42 13.47 -36.35
N ILE A 96 6.12 13.71 -35.07
CA ILE A 96 5.63 12.68 -34.15
C ILE A 96 4.24 12.18 -34.56
N LEU A 97 3.33 13.08 -34.94
CA LEU A 97 1.94 12.73 -35.26
C LEU A 97 1.75 12.19 -36.68
N SER A 98 2.78 12.25 -37.53
CA SER A 98 2.75 11.66 -38.88
C SER A 98 3.02 10.16 -38.87
N ASP A 99 3.40 9.58 -37.72
CA ASP A 99 3.55 8.14 -37.55
C ASP A 99 2.19 7.42 -37.68
N HIS A 100 1.96 6.82 -38.84
CA HIS A 100 0.75 6.07 -39.16
C HIS A 100 0.74 4.64 -38.61
N ASP A 101 1.86 4.14 -38.08
CA ASP A 101 1.89 2.85 -37.37
C ASP A 101 1.33 3.00 -35.95
N THR A 102 1.59 4.14 -35.30
CA THR A 102 1.13 4.42 -33.93
C THR A 102 -0.17 5.24 -33.87
N TYR A 103 -0.35 6.22 -34.76
CA TYR A 103 -1.47 7.16 -34.71
C TYR A 103 -2.40 7.05 -35.92
N ILE A 104 -3.69 7.18 -35.67
CA ILE A 104 -4.74 7.16 -36.70
C ILE A 104 -5.48 8.50 -36.66
N ILE A 105 -5.67 9.10 -37.83
CA ILE A 105 -6.43 10.33 -37.97
C ILE A 105 -7.90 10.07 -37.64
N ILE A 106 -8.42 10.75 -36.62
CA ILE A 106 -9.82 10.68 -36.22
C ILE A 106 -10.62 11.85 -36.79
N ASN A 107 -11.59 11.55 -37.66
CA ASN A 107 -12.43 12.57 -38.30
C ASN A 107 -13.51 13.14 -37.35
N LYS A 108 -13.77 12.47 -36.23
CA LYS A 108 -14.74 12.88 -35.20
C LYS A 108 -14.24 12.44 -33.83
N ASN A 109 -14.51 13.25 -32.81
CA ASN A 109 -14.17 12.93 -31.42
C ASN A 109 -14.89 11.64 -30.96
N PRO A 110 -14.17 10.54 -30.66
CA PRO A 110 -14.77 9.25 -30.31
C PRO A 110 -15.29 9.18 -28.87
N ILE A 111 -14.96 10.15 -28.02
CA ILE A 111 -15.27 10.14 -26.58
C ILE A 111 -16.77 9.96 -26.34
N ASN A 112 -17.61 10.63 -27.13
CA ASN A 112 -19.07 10.54 -26.98
C ASN A 112 -19.61 9.14 -27.30
N LYS A 113 -19.03 8.46 -28.29
CA LYS A 113 -19.39 7.09 -28.65
C LYS A 113 -18.99 6.12 -27.54
N ILE A 114 -17.73 6.17 -27.10
CA ILE A 114 -17.20 5.36 -26.01
C ILE A 114 -18.03 5.56 -24.73
N MET A 115 -18.35 6.81 -24.39
CA MET A 115 -19.16 7.12 -23.20
C MET A 115 -20.56 6.53 -23.28
N THR A 116 -21.17 6.50 -24.47
CA THR A 116 -22.48 5.89 -24.71
C THR A 116 -22.44 4.37 -24.58
N GLU A 117 -21.40 3.74 -25.14
CA GLU A 117 -21.17 2.29 -25.02
C GLU A 117 -20.97 1.87 -23.56
N ILE A 118 -20.15 2.61 -22.80
CA ILE A 118 -19.91 2.37 -21.37
C ILE A 118 -21.22 2.50 -20.59
N ARG A 119 -22.01 3.57 -20.81
CA ARG A 119 -23.30 3.75 -20.13
C ARG A 119 -24.27 2.60 -20.41
N THR A 120 -24.29 2.12 -21.66
CA THR A 120 -25.14 0.99 -22.06
C THR A 120 -24.70 -0.29 -21.36
N LEU A 121 -23.40 -0.56 -21.30
CA LEU A 121 -22.83 -1.71 -20.60
C LEU A 121 -23.18 -1.68 -19.10
N LEU A 122 -22.98 -0.54 -18.44
CA LEU A 122 -23.29 -0.35 -17.02
C LEU A 122 -24.79 -0.52 -16.75
N THR A 123 -25.65 -0.02 -17.64
CA THR A 123 -27.10 -0.20 -17.54
C THR A 123 -27.48 -1.67 -17.66
N ASN A 124 -26.88 -2.40 -18.60
CA ASN A 124 -27.09 -3.85 -18.77
C ASN A 124 -26.60 -4.66 -17.57
N TRP A 125 -25.50 -4.26 -16.94
CA TRP A 125 -25.01 -4.92 -15.73
C TRP A 125 -25.92 -4.66 -14.53
N LYS A 126 -26.49 -3.46 -14.44
CA LYS A 126 -27.50 -3.12 -13.44
C LYS A 126 -28.76 -3.97 -13.62
N THR A 127 -29.31 -4.07 -14.84
CA THR A 127 -30.52 -4.85 -15.10
C THR A 127 -30.33 -6.34 -14.87
N LYS A 128 -29.13 -6.87 -15.13
CA LYS A 128 -28.77 -8.27 -14.85
C LYS A 128 -28.39 -8.54 -13.39
N GLY A 129 -28.39 -7.53 -12.53
CA GLY A 129 -28.06 -7.68 -11.10
C GLY A 129 -26.58 -7.93 -10.82
N TYR A 130 -25.68 -7.65 -11.77
CA TYR A 130 -24.22 -7.78 -11.56
C TYR A 130 -23.65 -6.63 -10.72
N ILE A 131 -24.32 -5.47 -10.70
CA ILE A 131 -23.95 -4.30 -9.88
C ILE A 131 -25.18 -3.76 -9.15
N SER A 132 -25.01 -3.34 -7.89
CA SER A 132 -26.06 -2.77 -7.04
C SER A 132 -26.01 -1.23 -7.00
N ILE A 133 -27.14 -0.59 -6.69
CA ILE A 133 -27.24 0.86 -6.50
C ILE A 133 -26.47 1.24 -5.22
N GLY A 134 -25.57 2.22 -5.33
CA GLY A 134 -24.85 2.80 -4.18
C GLY A 134 -23.33 2.70 -4.23
N TYR A 135 -22.75 1.99 -5.21
CA TYR A 135 -21.29 1.89 -5.35
C TYR A 135 -20.76 2.82 -6.44
N HIS A 136 -19.78 3.66 -6.10
CA HIS A 136 -19.01 4.41 -7.09
C HIS A 136 -18.14 3.44 -7.89
N ILE A 137 -18.43 3.30 -9.19
CA ILE A 137 -17.61 2.48 -10.09
C ILE A 137 -16.46 3.34 -10.59
N ARG A 138 -15.22 2.94 -10.27
CA ARG A 138 -14.01 3.57 -10.80
C ARG A 138 -13.56 2.83 -12.04
N ILE A 139 -13.45 3.54 -13.16
CA ILE A 139 -12.83 3.01 -14.36
C ILE A 139 -11.33 2.89 -14.09
N ILE A 140 -10.81 1.66 -14.08
CA ILE A 140 -9.37 1.41 -14.03
C ILE A 140 -8.90 1.30 -15.49
N VAL A 141 -8.21 2.34 -15.96
CA VAL A 141 -7.56 2.32 -17.27
C VAL A 141 -6.23 1.60 -17.10
N ARG A 142 -6.02 0.51 -17.86
CA ARG A 142 -4.75 -0.21 -17.88
C ARG A 142 -3.72 0.63 -18.65
N CYS A 143 -2.88 1.38 -17.94
CA CYS A 143 -1.83 2.21 -18.53
C CYS A 143 -0.53 1.45 -18.85
N ILE A 144 -0.56 0.12 -18.83
CA ILE A 144 0.57 -0.72 -19.24
C ILE A 144 0.81 -0.47 -20.74
N ASN A 145 2.04 -0.09 -21.10
CA ASN A 145 2.46 0.38 -22.45
C ASN A 145 2.00 1.80 -22.82
N SER A 146 1.53 2.62 -21.88
CA SER A 146 1.30 4.03 -22.18
C SER A 146 2.63 4.77 -22.43
N PRO A 147 2.65 5.81 -23.29
CA PRO A 147 3.86 6.59 -23.54
C PRO A 147 4.44 7.24 -22.28
N PHE A 148 3.61 7.43 -21.25
CA PHE A 148 4.02 8.00 -19.97
C PHE A 148 4.67 7.01 -19.02
N ILE A 149 4.70 5.70 -19.33
CA ILE A 149 5.24 4.69 -18.41
C ILE A 149 6.74 4.90 -18.19
N ASN A 150 7.50 5.18 -19.25
CA ASN A 150 8.94 5.41 -19.15
C ASN A 150 9.25 6.68 -18.35
N PHE A 151 8.44 7.72 -18.55
CA PHE A 151 8.57 8.96 -17.80
C PHE A 151 8.19 8.79 -16.32
N ALA A 152 7.13 8.03 -16.03
CA ALA A 152 6.73 7.71 -14.66
C ALA A 152 7.79 6.87 -13.95
N THR A 153 8.37 5.87 -14.62
CA THR A 153 9.49 5.08 -14.10
C THR A 153 10.71 5.95 -13.84
N PHE A 154 11.08 6.82 -14.78
CA PHE A 154 12.20 7.76 -14.60
C PHE A 154 12.01 8.68 -13.39
N LEU A 155 10.82 9.27 -13.22
CA LEU A 155 10.53 10.08 -12.03
C LEU A 155 10.54 9.25 -10.75
N LYS A 156 9.97 8.04 -10.79
CA LYS A 156 9.97 7.12 -9.67
C LYS A 156 11.39 6.80 -9.23
N ASP A 157 12.29 6.50 -10.17
CA ASP A 157 13.69 6.17 -9.86
C ASP A 157 14.44 7.36 -9.23
N ILE A 158 14.18 8.58 -9.70
CA ILE A 158 14.72 9.80 -9.08
C ILE A 158 14.18 9.98 -7.67
N ILE A 159 12.87 9.83 -7.47
CA ILE A 159 12.23 10.01 -6.17
C ILE A 159 12.71 8.92 -5.19
N GLU A 160 12.71 7.65 -5.59
CA GLU A 160 13.20 6.54 -4.77
C GLU A 160 14.69 6.67 -4.45
N GLY A 161 15.50 7.15 -5.39
CA GLY A 161 16.92 7.42 -5.16
C GLY A 161 17.18 8.65 -4.27
N SER A 162 16.21 9.56 -4.16
CA SER A 162 16.31 10.78 -3.33
C SER A 162 15.74 10.60 -1.92
N ILE A 163 14.93 9.56 -1.70
CA ILE A 163 14.36 9.23 -0.39
C ILE A 163 15.30 8.26 0.32
N ASP A 164 15.83 8.68 1.46
CA ASP A 164 16.61 7.80 2.33
C ASP A 164 15.66 6.81 3.05
N ASN A 165 15.41 5.67 2.41
CA ASN A 165 14.53 4.61 2.92
C ASN A 165 15.11 3.84 4.13
N ASN A 166 16.26 4.25 4.66
CA ASN A 166 16.95 3.54 5.73
C ASN A 166 16.23 3.60 7.08
N PHE A 167 15.25 4.50 7.27
CA PHE A 167 14.51 4.62 8.53
C PHE A 167 13.00 4.59 8.29
N GLY A 168 12.33 3.54 8.78
CA GLY A 168 10.86 3.50 8.88
C GLY A 168 10.10 2.81 7.75
N TYR A 169 10.69 2.58 6.56
CA TYR A 169 10.00 1.85 5.49
C TYR A 169 9.85 0.35 5.83
N ILE A 170 8.63 -0.15 5.64
CA ILE A 170 8.23 -1.55 5.86
C ILE A 170 7.57 -2.04 4.59
N LYS A 171 8.18 -3.04 3.91
CA LYS A 171 7.68 -3.51 2.62
C LYS A 171 6.36 -4.26 2.73
N ASN A 172 6.14 -4.99 3.83
CA ASN A 172 4.96 -5.82 4.03
C ASN A 172 4.81 -6.26 5.51
N SER A 173 3.68 -6.88 5.80
CA SER A 173 3.33 -7.43 7.11
C SER A 173 4.37 -8.42 7.67
N PHE A 174 5.00 -9.25 6.81
CA PHE A 174 6.02 -10.20 7.27
C PHE A 174 7.27 -9.47 7.75
N GLU A 175 7.71 -8.44 7.02
CA GLU A 175 8.84 -7.62 7.44
C GLU A 175 8.53 -6.86 8.73
N LEU A 176 7.32 -6.33 8.89
CA LEU A 176 6.88 -5.66 10.11
C LEU A 176 7.01 -6.58 11.33
N VAL A 177 6.32 -7.73 11.28
CA VAL A 177 6.30 -8.72 12.37
C VAL A 177 7.72 -9.15 12.69
N LYS A 178 8.53 -9.44 11.66
CA LYS A 178 9.93 -9.83 11.84
C LYS A 178 10.78 -8.76 12.54
N ARG A 179 10.51 -7.47 12.29
CA ARG A 179 11.30 -6.37 12.85
C ARG A 179 10.95 -6.04 14.30
N ILE A 180 9.68 -6.16 14.71
CA ILE A 180 9.21 -5.63 16.00
C ILE A 180 8.43 -6.62 16.90
N ASN A 181 8.16 -7.85 16.45
CA ASN A 181 7.48 -8.85 17.30
C ASN A 181 8.33 -9.19 18.54
N GLY A 182 7.69 -9.16 19.70
CA GLY A 182 8.34 -9.37 20.99
C GLY A 182 9.26 -8.23 21.41
N MET A 183 9.12 -7.03 20.86
CA MET A 183 9.76 -5.85 21.45
C MET A 183 8.98 -5.38 22.69
N PRO A 184 9.67 -5.00 23.78
CA PRO A 184 9.02 -4.42 24.94
C PRO A 184 8.52 -3.00 24.63
N ILE A 185 7.41 -2.61 25.24
CA ILE A 185 6.87 -1.26 25.23
C ILE A 185 6.68 -0.80 26.67
N GLU A 186 7.30 0.32 27.01
CA GLU A 186 7.16 0.99 28.31
C GLU A 186 5.72 1.51 28.52
N GLN A 187 5.29 1.56 29.77
CA GLN A 187 3.89 1.79 30.15
C GLN A 187 3.33 3.18 29.77
N ASP A 188 4.21 4.17 29.58
CA ASP A 188 3.90 5.54 29.15
C ASP A 188 3.88 5.70 27.62
N TYR A 189 4.27 4.66 26.86
CA TYR A 189 4.19 4.64 25.40
C TYR A 189 2.87 4.04 24.91
N LYS A 190 2.44 4.49 23.74
CA LYS A 190 1.36 3.90 22.95
C LYS A 190 1.83 3.71 21.52
N ILE A 191 1.27 2.68 20.88
CA ILE A 191 1.31 2.55 19.43
C ILE A 191 0.16 3.38 18.87
N VAL A 192 0.41 4.16 17.83
CA VAL A 192 -0.58 4.96 17.10
C VAL A 192 -0.39 4.79 15.59
N SER A 193 -1.48 4.86 14.82
CA SER A 193 -1.42 5.01 13.37
C SER A 193 -1.69 6.47 13.01
N PHE A 194 -0.95 7.00 12.04
CA PHE A 194 -1.24 8.27 11.41
C PHE A 194 -1.68 8.02 9.97
N ASP A 195 -2.92 8.39 9.69
CA ASP A 195 -3.55 8.18 8.40
C ASP A 195 -3.80 9.53 7.72
N ILE A 196 -3.69 9.59 6.41
CA ILE A 196 -3.90 10.83 5.66
C ILE A 196 -5.41 11.03 5.39
N ARG A 197 -5.96 12.13 5.91
CA ARG A 197 -7.40 12.46 5.88
C ARG A 197 -7.92 12.76 4.47
N SER A 198 -7.10 13.36 3.60
CA SER A 198 -7.53 13.71 2.24
C SER A 198 -6.35 13.96 1.32
N MET A 199 -6.08 13.04 0.40
CA MET A 199 -5.36 13.35 -0.83
C MET A 199 -6.39 13.53 -1.96
N TYR A 200 -6.14 14.42 -2.91
CA TYR A 200 -6.97 14.50 -4.12
C TYR A 200 -6.98 13.12 -4.81
N THR A 201 -8.16 12.48 -4.82
CA THR A 201 -8.75 11.39 -5.63
C THR A 201 -7.93 10.41 -6.52
N ASN A 202 -6.60 10.51 -6.65
CA ASN A 202 -5.81 9.70 -7.57
C ASN A 202 -4.58 8.99 -7.00
N ILE A 203 -4.28 9.12 -5.71
CA ILE A 203 -3.26 8.32 -5.02
C ILE A 203 -3.97 7.23 -4.22
N GLN A 204 -3.52 5.96 -4.33
CA GLN A 204 -4.04 4.88 -3.51
C GLN A 204 -3.63 5.13 -2.05
N ASN A 205 -4.60 5.13 -1.14
CA ASN A 205 -4.45 5.35 0.30
C ASN A 205 -3.84 4.12 0.99
N ASP A 206 -2.58 3.77 0.67
CA ASP A 206 -1.89 2.65 1.32
C ASP A 206 -0.58 3.09 2.01
N ASP A 207 -0.43 4.39 2.31
CA ASP A 207 0.71 4.94 3.06
C ASP A 207 0.29 5.32 4.49
N ASP A 208 0.08 4.31 5.33
CA ASP A 208 -0.19 4.48 6.76
C ASP A 208 1.15 4.55 7.53
N ILE A 209 1.25 5.43 8.54
CA ILE A 209 2.44 5.51 9.40
C ILE A 209 2.11 4.93 10.77
N ILE A 210 2.82 3.88 11.18
CA ILE A 210 2.74 3.37 12.54
C ILE A 210 3.90 3.88 13.40
N LEU A 211 3.59 4.39 14.59
CA LEU A 211 4.58 4.96 15.51
C LEU A 211 4.33 4.50 16.96
N THR A 212 5.41 4.17 17.67
CA THR A 212 5.40 4.03 19.13
C THR A 212 5.92 5.31 19.76
N THR A 213 5.10 6.01 20.55
CA THR A 213 5.47 7.29 21.16
C THR A 213 4.82 7.46 22.53
N LYS A 214 5.33 8.38 23.35
CA LYS A 214 4.73 8.71 24.64
C LYS A 214 3.37 9.37 24.47
N LYS A 215 2.44 9.06 25.37
CA LYS A 215 1.03 9.51 25.29
C LYS A 215 0.89 11.03 25.17
N ASP A 216 1.70 11.78 25.90
CA ASP A 216 1.72 13.25 25.93
C ASP A 216 2.30 13.88 24.65
N GLN A 217 3.08 13.12 23.87
CA GLN A 217 3.72 13.60 22.65
C GLN A 217 2.86 13.40 21.39
N ILE A 218 1.79 12.59 21.47
CA ILE A 218 0.99 12.22 20.29
C ILE A 218 0.39 13.47 19.62
N GLU A 219 -0.21 14.38 20.40
CA GLU A 219 -0.82 15.61 19.86
C GLU A 219 0.22 16.56 19.28
N THR A 220 1.40 16.65 19.90
CA THR A 220 2.52 17.46 19.40
C THR A 220 2.99 16.94 18.03
N ILE A 221 3.12 15.62 17.89
CA ILE A 221 3.52 14.98 16.62
C ILE A 221 2.45 15.23 15.56
N LEU A 222 1.17 15.04 15.89
CA LEU A 222 0.06 15.32 14.97
C LEU A 222 0.06 16.78 14.48
N CYS A 223 0.20 17.73 15.41
CA CYS A 223 0.28 19.16 15.08
C CYS A 223 1.48 19.45 14.18
N THR A 224 2.63 18.82 14.46
CA THR A 224 3.85 18.97 13.66
C THR A 224 3.62 18.45 12.25
N PHE A 225 3.05 17.26 12.07
CA PHE A 225 2.73 16.70 10.75
C PHE A 225 1.77 17.61 9.98
N ASN A 226 0.72 18.10 10.64
CA ASN A 226 -0.29 18.98 10.01
C ASN A 226 0.22 20.39 9.71
N SER A 227 1.32 20.82 10.33
CA SER A 227 1.96 22.12 10.07
C SER A 227 2.71 22.18 8.74
N TYR A 228 3.12 21.03 8.18
CA TYR A 228 3.93 21.00 6.97
C TYR A 228 3.19 21.49 5.73
N HIS A 229 1.88 21.20 5.58
CA HIS A 229 1.13 21.62 4.41
C HIS A 229 -0.40 21.59 4.62
N GLU A 230 -1.09 22.69 4.29
CA GLU A 230 -2.55 22.85 4.49
C GLU A 230 -3.42 21.78 3.83
N ARG A 231 -2.93 21.14 2.75
CA ARG A 231 -3.69 20.12 1.99
C ARG A 231 -3.29 18.68 2.30
N ILE A 232 -2.22 18.45 3.06
CA ILE A 232 -1.84 17.11 3.53
C ILE A 232 -2.06 17.12 5.03
N GLN A 233 -3.17 16.53 5.45
CA GLN A 233 -3.59 16.54 6.84
C GLN A 233 -3.72 15.10 7.31
N PHE A 234 -3.09 14.81 8.44
CA PHE A 234 -3.09 13.55 9.13
C PHE A 234 -4.18 13.52 10.19
N THR A 235 -4.72 12.34 10.42
CA THR A 235 -5.52 11.94 11.56
C THR A 235 -4.76 10.87 12.32
N VAL A 236 -5.00 10.79 13.63
CA VAL A 236 -4.39 9.76 14.47
C VAL A 236 -5.43 8.74 14.88
N GLU A 237 -5.13 7.47 14.67
CA GLU A 237 -5.87 6.35 15.23
C GLU A 237 -5.11 5.81 16.45
N TYR A 238 -5.81 5.73 17.58
CA TYR A 238 -5.26 5.25 18.83
C TYR A 238 -5.47 3.74 18.97
N SER A 239 -4.54 3.08 19.68
CA SER A 239 -4.68 1.68 20.06
C SER A 239 -5.70 1.51 21.19
N ASP A 240 -6.99 1.63 20.89
CA ASP A 240 -8.05 1.42 21.87
C ASP A 240 -8.82 0.10 21.56
N ASP A 241 -9.34 -0.58 22.58
CA ASP A 241 -10.03 -1.88 22.51
C ASP A 241 -9.30 -3.03 21.78
N GLY A 242 -8.04 -3.24 22.17
CA GLY A 242 -7.33 -4.49 21.90
C GLY A 242 -6.52 -4.52 20.61
N GLY A 243 -5.99 -3.37 20.16
CA GLY A 243 -4.90 -3.28 19.18
C GLY A 243 -5.21 -2.44 17.92
N ILE A 244 -4.16 -2.07 17.17
CA ILE A 244 -4.25 -1.29 15.92
C ILE A 244 -4.13 -2.22 14.72
N SER A 245 -5.00 -2.06 13.72
CA SER A 245 -4.82 -2.71 12.43
C SER A 245 -3.82 -1.94 11.57
N PHE A 246 -2.81 -2.63 11.04
CA PHE A 246 -1.85 -2.06 10.11
C PHE A 246 -1.45 -3.10 9.07
N LEU A 247 -1.53 -2.75 7.78
CA LEU A 247 -1.45 -3.70 6.67
C LEU A 247 -2.46 -4.85 6.87
N ASP A 248 -1.95 -6.09 6.98
CA ASP A 248 -2.77 -7.29 7.14
C ASP A 248 -2.73 -7.90 8.56
N VAL A 249 -2.26 -7.13 9.55
CA VAL A 249 -2.08 -7.58 10.93
C VAL A 249 -2.72 -6.63 11.93
N LYS A 250 -3.09 -7.17 13.09
CA LYS A 250 -3.49 -6.40 14.26
C LYS A 250 -2.34 -6.41 15.26
N LEU A 251 -1.79 -5.24 15.57
CA LEU A 251 -0.75 -5.04 16.56
C LEU A 251 -1.37 -4.86 17.94
N MET A 252 -0.85 -5.58 18.92
CA MET A 252 -1.36 -5.58 20.28
C MET A 252 -0.20 -5.55 21.26
N ILE A 253 -0.47 -5.05 22.46
CA ILE A 253 0.45 -5.13 23.59
C ILE A 253 -0.09 -6.19 24.54
N ASP A 254 0.75 -7.17 24.88
CA ASP A 254 0.44 -8.27 25.79
C ASP A 254 1.65 -8.49 26.71
N ASN A 255 1.44 -8.39 28.01
CA ASN A 255 2.53 -8.44 29.00
C ASN A 255 3.70 -7.51 28.64
N GLU A 256 3.40 -6.26 28.30
CA GLU A 256 4.37 -5.23 27.87
C GLU A 256 5.13 -5.55 26.58
N MET A 257 4.73 -6.57 25.83
CA MET A 257 5.39 -6.99 24.59
C MET A 257 4.47 -6.78 23.38
N ILE A 258 5.06 -6.36 22.25
CA ILE A 258 4.34 -6.31 20.98
C ILE A 258 4.07 -7.73 20.52
N ILE A 259 2.79 -8.04 20.31
CA ILE A 259 2.35 -9.26 19.64
C ILE A 259 1.44 -8.90 18.48
N PHE A 260 1.26 -9.86 17.58
CA PHE A 260 0.49 -9.68 16.37
C PHE A 260 -0.61 -10.72 16.25
N ASP A 261 -1.69 -10.36 15.57
CA ASP A 261 -2.71 -11.28 15.10
C ASP A 261 -3.03 -11.01 13.63
N ASN A 262 -3.64 -11.97 12.93
CA ASN A 262 -4.11 -11.77 11.58
C ASN A 262 -5.30 -10.80 11.57
N TYR A 263 -5.23 -9.76 10.74
CA TYR A 263 -6.34 -8.83 10.57
C TYR A 263 -7.05 -9.05 9.24
N LYS A 264 -8.37 -8.95 9.27
CA LYS A 264 -9.24 -8.94 8.10
C LYS A 264 -10.17 -7.75 8.24
N LYS A 265 -10.21 -6.87 7.22
CA LYS A 265 -11.14 -5.74 7.18
C LYS A 265 -12.58 -6.26 7.33
N ILE A 266 -13.46 -5.46 7.92
CA ILE A 266 -14.89 -5.80 8.12
C ILE A 266 -15.58 -6.12 6.78
N THR A 267 -15.10 -5.53 5.68
CA THR A 267 -15.58 -5.77 4.32
C THR A 267 -15.13 -7.10 3.71
N ASN A 268 -14.32 -7.90 4.42
CA ASN A 268 -13.86 -9.18 3.91
C ASN A 268 -15.03 -10.18 3.79
N SER A 269 -15.35 -10.55 2.55
CA SER A 269 -16.42 -11.50 2.25
C SER A 269 -16.13 -12.95 2.61
N GLY A 270 -14.87 -13.30 2.94
CA GLY A 270 -14.45 -14.68 3.18
C GLY A 270 -14.50 -15.58 1.93
N ARG A 271 -14.69 -15.01 0.74
CA ARG A 271 -14.71 -15.75 -0.52
C ARG A 271 -13.30 -15.97 -1.03
N TYR A 272 -12.93 -17.23 -1.16
CA TYR A 272 -11.70 -17.66 -1.80
C TYR A 272 -12.04 -18.42 -3.08
N LEU A 273 -11.01 -18.95 -3.74
CA LEU A 273 -11.18 -19.78 -4.91
C LEU A 273 -12.09 -20.97 -4.62
N ASN A 274 -13.29 -21.04 -5.20
CA ASN A 274 -14.22 -22.15 -4.93
C ASN A 274 -13.61 -23.50 -5.34
N PHE A 275 -13.75 -24.52 -4.49
CA PHE A 275 -13.17 -25.85 -4.75
C PHE A 275 -13.72 -26.53 -5.99
N ASN A 276 -14.97 -26.25 -6.38
CA ASN A 276 -15.62 -26.82 -7.56
C ASN A 276 -15.33 -26.04 -8.85
N SER A 277 -14.58 -24.94 -8.77
CA SER A 277 -14.17 -24.19 -9.95
C SER A 277 -13.20 -24.99 -10.82
N ASN A 278 -13.12 -24.69 -12.12
CA ASN A 278 -12.25 -25.39 -13.08
C ASN A 278 -10.74 -25.07 -12.94
N HIS A 279 -10.31 -24.61 -11.78
CA HIS A 279 -8.91 -24.28 -11.52
C HIS A 279 -8.11 -25.53 -11.12
N PRO A 280 -6.83 -25.61 -11.52
CA PRO A 280 -5.95 -26.72 -11.12
C PRO A 280 -5.89 -26.92 -9.60
N ILE A 281 -5.81 -28.18 -9.18
CA ILE A 281 -5.74 -28.53 -7.75
C ILE A 281 -4.56 -27.88 -7.03
N LYS A 282 -3.45 -27.66 -7.74
CA LYS A 282 -2.26 -26.96 -7.23
C LYS A 282 -2.57 -25.52 -6.81
N GLN A 283 -3.43 -24.81 -7.54
CA GLN A 283 -3.82 -23.44 -7.20
C GLN A 283 -4.75 -23.44 -5.98
N LYS A 284 -5.72 -24.36 -5.93
CA LYS A 284 -6.60 -24.54 -4.75
C LYS A 284 -5.79 -24.84 -3.49
N LYS A 285 -4.77 -25.69 -3.61
CA LYS A 285 -3.81 -26.00 -2.55
C LYS A 285 -2.99 -24.76 -2.15
N GLY A 286 -2.51 -24.00 -3.14
CA GLY A 286 -1.73 -22.78 -2.92
C GLY A 286 -2.47 -21.75 -2.07
N VAL A 287 -3.76 -21.53 -2.34
CA VAL A 287 -4.57 -20.58 -1.56
C VAL A 287 -4.70 -21.01 -0.09
N VAL A 288 -4.83 -22.31 0.18
CA VAL A 288 -4.84 -22.84 1.57
C VAL A 288 -3.49 -22.63 2.25
N ILE A 289 -2.40 -22.94 1.55
CA ILE A 289 -1.03 -22.78 2.06
C ILE A 289 -0.72 -21.32 2.38
N GLU A 290 -1.06 -20.40 1.48
CA GLU A 290 -0.79 -18.98 1.66
C GLU A 290 -1.48 -18.43 2.91
N GLN A 291 -2.77 -18.77 3.10
CA GLN A 291 -3.51 -18.33 4.28
C GLN A 291 -3.00 -18.98 5.57
N LEU A 292 -2.56 -20.24 5.51
CA LEU A 292 -1.92 -20.91 6.64
C LEU A 292 -0.58 -20.25 6.99
N ASP A 293 0.27 -19.97 6.02
CA ASP A 293 1.57 -19.32 6.22
C ASP A 293 1.38 -17.96 6.89
N ARG A 294 0.37 -17.18 6.48
CA ARG A 294 0.04 -15.91 7.12
C ARG A 294 -0.31 -16.08 8.59
N ILE A 295 -0.98 -17.17 8.98
CA ILE A 295 -1.25 -17.45 10.40
C ILE A 295 0.05 -17.77 11.13
N LEU A 296 0.83 -18.70 10.59
CA LEU A 296 2.03 -19.21 11.24
C LEU A 296 3.12 -18.14 11.43
N PHE A 297 3.27 -17.25 10.46
CA PHE A 297 4.37 -16.28 10.44
C PHE A 297 3.97 -14.86 10.87
N LEU A 298 2.69 -14.51 10.83
CA LEU A 298 2.25 -13.17 11.23
C LEU A 298 1.59 -13.12 12.61
N ALA A 299 0.89 -14.17 13.03
CA ALA A 299 0.20 -14.16 14.31
C ALA A 299 1.05 -14.76 15.43
N HIS A 300 0.85 -14.26 16.65
CA HIS A 300 1.39 -14.84 17.86
C HIS A 300 0.78 -16.23 18.11
N LEU A 301 1.57 -17.14 18.67
CA LEU A 301 1.21 -18.54 18.92
C LEU A 301 -0.15 -18.72 19.61
N LYS A 302 -0.46 -17.85 20.57
CA LYS A 302 -1.74 -17.88 21.31
C LYS A 302 -2.99 -17.73 20.43
N PHE A 303 -2.85 -17.18 19.21
CA PHE A 303 -3.96 -16.99 18.28
C PHE A 303 -4.05 -18.05 17.19
N HIS A 304 -3.01 -18.88 17.01
CA HIS A 304 -2.95 -19.81 15.87
C HIS A 304 -4.11 -20.80 15.87
N GLU A 305 -4.49 -21.33 17.04
CA GLU A 305 -5.60 -22.27 17.15
C GLU A 305 -6.91 -21.67 16.64
N ARG A 306 -7.28 -20.49 17.17
CA ARG A 306 -8.46 -19.74 16.73
C ARG A 306 -8.41 -19.44 15.23
N ASN A 307 -7.25 -19.03 14.74
CA ASN A 307 -7.10 -18.61 13.35
C ASN A 307 -7.14 -19.80 12.38
N ILE A 308 -6.55 -20.94 12.73
CA ILE A 308 -6.62 -22.18 11.96
C ILE A 308 -8.05 -22.73 11.95
N TYR A 309 -8.77 -22.62 13.06
CA TYR A 309 -10.18 -22.97 13.11
C TYR A 309 -11.02 -22.09 12.16
N SER A 310 -10.85 -20.77 12.25
CA SER A 310 -11.52 -19.80 11.36
C SER A 310 -11.16 -20.03 9.87
N LEU A 311 -9.90 -20.32 9.58
CA LEU A 311 -9.41 -20.69 8.26
C LEU A 311 -10.15 -21.91 7.71
N THR A 312 -10.23 -22.97 8.52
CA THR A 312 -10.87 -24.23 8.14
C THR A 312 -12.34 -24.01 7.80
N ASN A 313 -13.09 -23.33 8.68
CA ASN A 313 -14.49 -22.99 8.45
C ASN A 313 -14.67 -22.15 7.18
N THR A 314 -13.78 -21.18 6.94
CA THR A 314 -13.84 -20.35 5.75
C THR A 314 -13.68 -21.18 4.48
N PHE A 315 -12.72 -22.12 4.43
CA PHE A 315 -12.54 -22.96 3.25
C PHE A 315 -13.64 -24.02 3.08
N LEU A 316 -14.22 -24.54 4.17
CA LEU A 316 -15.40 -25.39 4.10
C LEU A 316 -16.56 -24.67 3.41
N ASN A 317 -16.81 -23.40 3.76
CA ASN A 317 -17.82 -22.57 3.10
C ASN A 317 -17.51 -22.28 1.62
N ASN A 318 -16.23 -22.40 1.21
CA ASN A 318 -15.80 -22.32 -0.19
C ASN A 318 -15.79 -23.69 -0.90
N GLY A 319 -16.34 -24.74 -0.27
CA GLY A 319 -16.54 -26.07 -0.85
C GLY A 319 -15.34 -27.02 -0.74
N TYR A 320 -14.32 -26.68 0.05
CA TYR A 320 -13.13 -27.53 0.17
C TYR A 320 -13.41 -28.76 1.04
N PRO A 321 -13.08 -29.99 0.59
CA PRO A 321 -13.19 -31.19 1.41
C PRO A 321 -12.25 -31.16 2.63
N LEU A 322 -12.73 -31.65 3.78
CA LEU A 322 -11.94 -31.70 5.03
C LEU A 322 -10.62 -32.46 4.86
N GLU A 323 -10.65 -33.62 4.20
CA GLU A 323 -9.46 -34.44 3.98
C GLU A 323 -8.40 -33.69 3.16
N PHE A 324 -8.83 -32.95 2.13
CA PHE A 324 -7.94 -32.12 1.33
C PHE A 324 -7.32 -30.98 2.15
N LEU A 325 -8.10 -30.32 3.00
CA LEU A 325 -7.61 -29.25 3.89
C LEU A 325 -6.61 -29.79 4.90
N PHE A 326 -6.97 -30.81 5.65
CA PHE A 326 -6.09 -31.36 6.69
C PHE A 326 -4.82 -31.97 6.11
N SER A 327 -4.90 -32.70 4.99
CA SER A 327 -3.70 -33.20 4.31
C SER A 327 -2.80 -32.06 3.82
N THR A 328 -3.37 -30.97 3.30
CA THR A 328 -2.60 -29.80 2.85
C THR A 328 -1.92 -29.09 4.02
N ILE A 329 -2.66 -28.81 5.10
CA ILE A 329 -2.15 -28.15 6.31
C ILE A 329 -1.03 -28.99 6.93
N ASN A 330 -1.28 -30.28 7.17
CA ASN A 330 -0.30 -31.18 7.78
C ASN A 330 0.98 -31.28 6.93
N ASN A 331 0.85 -31.40 5.60
CA ASN A 331 2.02 -31.46 4.71
C ASN A 331 2.81 -30.15 4.70
N ARG A 332 2.13 -28.99 4.72
CA ARG A 332 2.81 -27.69 4.76
C ARG A 332 3.61 -27.53 6.04
N ILE A 333 3.05 -27.93 7.17
CA ILE A 333 3.72 -27.78 8.46
C ILE A 333 4.89 -28.75 8.59
N LYS A 334 4.73 -29.99 8.11
CA LYS A 334 5.84 -30.94 8.00
C LYS A 334 7.01 -30.44 7.15
N ALA A 335 6.80 -29.52 6.22
CA ALA A 335 7.88 -28.97 5.40
C ALA A 335 8.77 -27.94 6.14
N PHE A 336 8.36 -27.50 7.34
CA PHE A 336 9.15 -26.60 8.20
C PHE A 336 9.83 -27.32 9.36
N LEU A 337 9.52 -28.61 9.54
CA LEU A 337 10.19 -29.56 10.41
C LEU A 337 11.38 -30.17 9.69
#